data_AF-A0A3N7EDV2-F1
#
_entry.id   AF-A0A3N7EDV2-F1
#
_cell.length_a   1.000
_cell.length_b   1.000
_cell.length_c   1.000
_cell.angle_alpha   90.00
_cell.angle_beta   90.00
_cell.angle_gamma   90.00
#
_symmetry.space_group_name_H-M   'P 1'
#
loop_
_entity.id
_entity.type
_entity.pdbx_description
1 polymer ?
#
loop_
_entity_poly.entity_id
_entity_poly.type
_entity_poly.pdbx_seq_one_letter_code
_entity_poly.pdbx_strand_id
1 'polypeptide(L)'
;MSAQRFIGANSREAMNQVRAALGEDALILSSRMTDAGVEIMAQGEETASAPPLLEWLLEAGFSAGFSEDLLGRTPAHLPDATPARLKAWLMQRLDSQLNLLGDEAELFKAPTVIALVGPTGVGKTTTTAKLAARYVMRHGPGHVALVTTDSFRVGAHEQLNIYAQLLGVELHTLEPQAALDPLLGRLAGKRLVIIDTVGMSQRDQRLLAHIQQLRGVRLMLVLNAASHGDTLDEVVHTYRAAAQAAGCRLDDCIISKCDEAARLGPVLETVMRHRLRLNYLSTGQQVPEDLQLPGASDFLQQALDISRPSRFAAPPASATRPHLDALARSLLGQRKVLLALRDSLITHVEGFALLAQLWPLMAQPQACWEGFLGEPAAPSSAAWITPGKASQRAVFEAQRHPLGTLAKRGECFGIRVLRYRNRNARVTLSHLPVAFKGTAVRAWFATLQDSHSGQHLSQRYWLVEEQHALNEQAAELLHQLKQDELADLTARGSTRLLDLHPHLHAEPRHYLAAGFAASALRLAQAPDDWAFQARAQLLGLLPKKPRGQTREILDGLLHLAAVMDNFEHA
;
A
#
# COMPACT_ATOMS: atom_id res chain seq x y z
N MET A 1 18.93 -10.46 16.21
CA MET A 1 18.80 -9.39 17.23
C MET A 1 19.61 -9.77 18.46
N SER A 2 20.30 -8.84 19.14
CA SER A 2 21.18 -9.17 20.28
C SER A 2 20.54 -8.84 21.63
N ALA A 3 20.43 -9.86 22.49
CA ALA A 3 20.17 -9.65 23.90
C ALA A 3 21.26 -8.75 24.52
N GLN A 4 20.86 -7.77 25.30
CA GLN A 4 21.76 -6.86 25.98
C GLN A 4 21.98 -7.32 27.42
N ARG A 5 23.20 -7.08 27.92
CA ARG A 5 23.64 -7.53 29.24
C ARG A 5 23.73 -6.34 30.19
N PHE A 6 23.10 -6.46 31.34
CA PHE A 6 23.02 -5.45 32.39
C PHE A 6 23.56 -6.03 33.70
N ILE A 7 24.34 -5.24 34.44
CA ILE A 7 24.95 -5.68 35.71
C ILE A 7 24.67 -4.62 36.76
N GLY A 8 24.01 -5.03 37.85
CA GLY A 8 23.74 -4.18 39.01
C GLY A 8 24.26 -4.82 40.29
N ALA A 9 24.49 -4.02 41.33
CA ALA A 9 24.98 -4.54 42.61
C ALA A 9 23.97 -5.52 43.27
N ASN A 10 22.70 -5.43 42.88
CA ASN A 10 21.63 -6.36 43.24
C ASN A 10 20.59 -6.47 42.11
N SER A 11 19.70 -7.46 42.18
CA SER A 11 18.71 -7.73 41.13
C SER A 11 17.80 -6.53 40.83
N ARG A 12 17.50 -5.70 41.82
CA ARG A 12 16.63 -4.53 41.65
C ARG A 12 17.30 -3.45 40.82
N GLU A 13 18.59 -3.22 41.04
CA GLU A 13 19.39 -2.26 40.28
C GLU A 13 19.59 -2.73 38.83
N ALA A 14 19.93 -4.01 38.62
CA ALA A 14 20.07 -4.59 37.29
C ALA A 14 18.74 -4.53 36.50
N MET A 15 17.60 -4.77 37.15
CA MET A 15 16.28 -4.68 36.54
C MET A 15 15.90 -3.25 36.15
N ASN A 16 16.25 -2.27 36.99
CA ASN A 16 16.01 -0.86 36.68
C ASN A 16 16.83 -0.42 35.45
N GLN A 17 18.05 -0.93 35.29
CA GLN A 17 18.85 -0.69 34.08
C GLN A 17 18.24 -1.34 32.84
N VAL A 18 17.73 -2.58 32.95
CA VAL A 18 17.00 -3.26 31.85
C VAL A 18 15.78 -2.44 31.42
N ARG A 19 14.94 -2.01 32.37
CA ARG A 19 13.74 -1.23 32.04
C ARG A 19 14.07 0.14 31.45
N ALA A 20 15.12 0.79 31.95
CA ALA A 20 15.57 2.06 31.42
C ALA A 20 16.12 1.96 29.98
N ALA A 21 16.72 0.82 29.62
CA ALA A 21 17.34 0.62 28.31
C ALA A 21 16.42 -0.05 27.27
N LEU A 22 15.50 -0.93 27.69
CA LEU A 22 14.71 -1.81 26.82
C LEU A 22 13.19 -1.71 27.03
N GLY A 23 12.71 -0.88 27.96
CA GLY A 23 11.29 -0.70 28.28
C GLY A 23 10.77 -1.62 29.39
N GLU A 24 9.57 -1.33 29.91
CA GLU A 24 8.94 -2.09 31.03
C GLU A 24 8.67 -3.56 30.68
N ASP A 25 8.44 -3.86 29.40
CA ASP A 25 8.05 -5.18 28.88
C ASP A 25 9.25 -6.00 28.34
N ALA A 26 10.48 -5.61 28.68
CA ALA A 26 11.68 -6.31 28.22
C ALA A 26 11.69 -7.79 28.65
N LEU A 27 11.90 -8.71 27.70
CA LEU A 27 11.94 -10.14 27.97
C LEU A 27 13.30 -10.50 28.59
N ILE A 28 13.28 -11.04 29.80
CA ILE A 28 14.49 -11.50 30.48
C ILE A 28 14.81 -12.92 30.05
N LEU A 29 15.96 -13.06 29.40
CA LEU A 29 16.43 -14.34 28.90
C LEU A 29 17.20 -15.12 29.97
N SER A 30 17.96 -14.43 30.82
CA SER A 30 18.62 -15.06 31.96
C SER A 30 18.98 -14.05 33.06
N SER A 31 19.08 -14.54 34.29
CA SER A 31 19.53 -13.78 35.47
C SER A 31 20.44 -14.66 36.32
N ARG A 32 21.67 -14.21 36.60
CA ARG A 32 22.64 -14.96 37.42
C ARG A 32 23.44 -14.05 38.36
N MET A 33 23.79 -14.59 39.53
CA MET A 33 24.71 -13.96 40.48
C MET A 33 26.15 -14.13 40.00
N THR A 34 26.96 -13.07 40.11
CA THR A 34 28.39 -13.04 39.76
C THR A 34 29.16 -12.28 40.83
N ASP A 35 30.49 -12.37 40.81
CA ASP A 35 31.36 -11.66 41.78
C ASP A 35 31.22 -10.13 41.72
N ALA A 36 30.70 -9.59 40.62
CA ALA A 36 30.45 -8.17 40.39
C ALA A 36 28.99 -7.74 40.68
N GLY A 37 28.11 -8.65 41.11
CA GLY A 37 26.68 -8.39 41.34
C GLY A 37 25.75 -9.30 40.53
N VAL A 38 24.53 -8.83 40.25
CA VAL A 38 23.54 -9.57 39.46
C VAL A 38 23.61 -9.16 38.00
N GLU A 39 23.85 -10.15 37.13
CA GLU A 39 23.87 -10.01 35.69
C GLU A 39 22.54 -10.46 35.10
N ILE A 40 21.86 -9.58 34.36
CA ILE A 40 20.61 -9.85 33.65
C ILE A 40 20.83 -9.67 32.16
N MET A 41 20.46 -10.68 31.37
CA MET A 41 20.42 -10.62 29.93
C MET A 41 18.98 -10.47 29.47
N ALA A 42 18.67 -9.37 28.80
CA ALA A 42 17.31 -9.04 28.39
C ALA A 42 17.29 -8.54 26.94
N GLN A 43 16.14 -8.67 26.29
CA GLN A 43 15.92 -8.20 24.92
C GLN A 43 14.66 -7.33 24.86
N GLY A 44 14.72 -6.22 24.13
CA GLY A 44 13.57 -5.39 23.83
C GLY A 44 12.66 -6.04 22.78
N GLU A 45 11.36 -5.83 22.89
CA GLU A 45 10.37 -6.31 21.92
C GLU A 45 10.34 -5.35 20.71
N GLU A 46 10.61 -5.83 19.48
CA GLU A 46 10.58 -5.00 18.28
C GLU A 46 9.28 -5.23 17.48
N THR A 47 8.44 -4.19 17.42
CA THR A 47 7.28 -4.08 16.53
C THR A 47 7.74 -3.90 15.07
N ALA A 48 7.45 -4.89 14.22
CA ALA A 48 7.79 -4.91 12.79
C ALA A 48 7.24 -3.68 11.99
N SER A 49 7.96 -3.20 10.97
CA SER A 49 7.51 -2.15 10.02
C SER A 49 7.20 -2.74 8.63
N ALA A 50 6.07 -2.54 7.93
CA ALA A 50 4.90 -1.73 8.20
C ALA A 50 3.74 -2.56 8.79
N PRO A 51 3.09 -2.08 9.87
CA PRO A 51 2.45 -2.91 10.90
C PRO A 51 0.91 -2.72 10.89
N PRO A 52 0.14 -3.48 11.69
CA PRO A 52 -1.32 -3.46 11.95
C PRO A 52 -2.26 -2.40 11.35
N LEU A 53 -1.88 -1.13 11.21
CA LEU A 53 -2.73 -0.03 10.78
C LEU A 53 -3.32 -0.17 9.38
N LEU A 54 -2.54 -0.65 8.39
CA LEU A 54 -3.06 -0.85 7.03
C LEU A 54 -4.10 -1.97 7.03
N GLU A 55 -3.78 -3.11 7.65
CA GLU A 55 -4.72 -4.22 7.82
C GLU A 55 -5.97 -3.77 8.59
N TRP A 56 -5.81 -2.95 9.63
CA TRP A 56 -6.92 -2.39 10.39
C TRP A 56 -7.85 -1.54 9.51
N LEU A 57 -7.30 -0.66 8.69
CA LEU A 57 -8.09 0.17 7.77
C LEU A 57 -8.82 -0.69 6.72
N LEU A 58 -8.13 -1.66 6.12
CA LEU A 58 -8.74 -2.58 5.16
C LEU A 58 -9.85 -3.41 5.80
N GLU A 59 -9.61 -3.92 7.02
CA GLU A 59 -10.58 -4.66 7.82
C GLU A 59 -11.79 -3.80 8.16
N ALA A 60 -11.59 -2.53 8.51
CA ALA A 60 -12.63 -1.53 8.74
C ALA A 60 -13.41 -1.14 7.47
N GLY A 61 -12.97 -1.59 6.29
CA GLY A 61 -13.64 -1.39 5.00
C GLY A 61 -13.17 -0.17 4.23
N PHE A 62 -12.06 0.47 4.62
CA PHE A 62 -11.42 1.50 3.81
C PHE A 62 -10.72 0.88 2.59
N SER A 63 -10.65 1.61 1.49
CA SER A 63 -9.95 1.17 0.29
C SER A 63 -8.43 1.21 0.48
N ALA A 64 -7.72 0.35 -0.24
CA ALA A 64 -6.25 0.29 -0.20
C ALA A 64 -5.62 1.64 -0.57
N GLY A 65 -6.07 2.26 -1.66
CA GLY A 65 -5.52 3.55 -2.11
C GLY A 65 -5.72 4.67 -1.08
N PHE A 66 -6.92 4.76 -0.47
CA PHE A 66 -7.13 5.74 0.60
C PHE A 66 -6.28 5.44 1.83
N SER A 67 -6.17 4.16 2.21
CA SER A 67 -5.41 3.74 3.38
C SER A 67 -3.93 4.07 3.22
N GLU A 68 -3.36 3.81 2.04
CA GLU A 68 -1.98 4.18 1.71
C GLU A 68 -1.77 5.70 1.74
N ASP A 69 -2.68 6.47 1.15
CA ASP A 69 -2.64 7.94 1.16
C ASP A 69 -2.75 8.53 2.58
N LEU A 70 -3.65 7.98 3.41
CA LEU A 70 -3.88 8.39 4.79
C LEU A 70 -2.67 8.10 5.68
N LEU A 71 -2.05 6.93 5.50
CA LEU A 71 -0.88 6.51 6.25
C LEU A 71 0.40 7.22 5.78
N GLY A 72 0.49 7.56 4.49
CA GLY A 72 1.60 8.30 3.88
C GLY A 72 2.98 7.69 4.17
N ARG A 73 4.01 8.53 4.31
CA ARG A 73 5.26 8.12 4.95
C ARG A 73 5.02 8.09 6.45
N THR A 74 4.63 6.94 6.98
CA THR A 74 4.50 6.69 8.42
C THR A 74 5.69 7.31 9.16
N PRO A 75 5.48 8.08 10.25
CA PRO A 75 6.60 8.60 11.03
C PRO A 75 7.54 7.45 11.39
N ALA A 76 8.84 7.62 11.12
CA ALA A 76 9.82 6.54 11.18
C ALA A 76 9.99 5.90 12.58
N HIS A 77 9.44 6.50 13.63
CA HIS A 77 9.35 5.90 14.95
C HIS A 77 8.20 6.56 15.71
N LEU A 78 7.17 5.78 16.07
CA LEU A 78 6.39 6.06 17.27
C LEU A 78 7.15 5.37 18.41
N PRO A 79 7.88 6.08 19.28
CA PRO A 79 8.44 5.45 20.48
C PRO A 79 7.26 4.86 21.27
N ASP A 80 7.33 3.56 21.59
CA ASP A 80 6.27 2.74 22.21
C ASP A 80 4.97 2.55 21.38
N ALA A 81 5.04 1.79 20.29
CA ALA A 81 3.91 1.50 19.40
C ALA A 81 2.93 0.42 19.93
N THR A 82 2.28 0.64 21.08
CA THR A 82 1.22 -0.27 21.54
C THR A 82 -0.02 -0.21 20.62
N PRO A 83 -0.81 -1.29 20.48
CA PRO A 83 -2.02 -1.30 19.66
C PRO A 83 -3.00 -0.17 20.01
N ALA A 84 -3.13 0.16 21.30
CA ALA A 84 -3.97 1.26 21.78
C ALA A 84 -3.45 2.64 21.32
N ARG A 85 -2.12 2.88 21.38
CA ARG A 85 -1.51 4.12 20.91
C ARG A 85 -1.58 4.25 19.39
N LEU A 86 -1.39 3.16 18.66
CA LEU A 86 -1.56 3.10 17.20
C LEU A 86 -3.02 3.39 16.80
N LYS A 87 -3.99 2.81 17.50
CA LYS A 87 -5.42 3.12 17.30
C LYS A 87 -5.72 4.58 17.56
N ALA A 88 -5.23 5.13 18.68
CA ALA A 88 -5.44 6.53 19.04
C ALA A 88 -4.85 7.48 18.00
N TRP A 89 -3.64 7.19 17.51
CA TRP A 89 -3.02 7.95 16.42
C TRP A 89 -3.85 7.89 15.13
N LEU A 90 -4.34 6.69 14.76
CA LEU A 90 -5.17 6.51 13.58
C LEU A 90 -6.51 7.26 13.70
N MET A 91 -7.14 7.20 14.88
CA MET A 91 -8.35 7.95 15.18
C MET A 91 -8.11 9.45 15.03
N GLN A 92 -7.01 9.99 15.60
CA GLN A 92 -6.65 11.40 15.46
C GLN A 92 -6.40 11.79 13.99
N ARG A 93 -5.78 10.91 13.20
CA ARG A 93 -5.56 11.14 11.77
C ARG A 93 -6.86 11.19 10.99
N LEU A 94 -7.75 10.22 11.19
CA LEU A 94 -9.07 10.21 10.54
C LEU A 94 -9.90 11.44 10.95
N ASP A 95 -9.92 11.76 12.25
CA ASP A 95 -10.62 12.93 12.78
C ASP A 95 -10.12 14.23 12.12
N SER A 96 -8.80 14.36 11.93
CA SER A 96 -8.22 15.53 11.24
C SER A 96 -8.61 15.68 9.77
N GLN A 97 -9.09 14.60 9.12
CA GLN A 97 -9.59 14.65 7.74
C GLN A 97 -11.09 14.94 7.65
N LEU A 98 -11.80 14.94 8.78
CA LEU A 98 -13.24 15.16 8.81
C LEU A 98 -13.57 16.64 9.00
N ASN A 99 -14.57 17.09 8.24
CA ASN A 99 -15.21 18.38 8.45
C ASN A 99 -16.52 18.16 9.21
N LEU A 100 -16.53 18.46 10.51
CA LEU A 100 -17.65 18.13 11.41
C LEU A 100 -18.45 19.37 11.80
N LEU A 101 -19.76 19.22 12.00
CA LEU A 101 -20.54 20.16 12.80
C LEU A 101 -20.18 19.96 14.28
N GLY A 102 -19.43 20.91 14.84
CA GLY A 102 -18.98 20.84 16.24
C GLY A 102 -20.10 21.16 17.24
N ASP A 103 -20.94 22.14 16.94
CA ASP A 103 -22.06 22.54 17.78
C ASP A 103 -23.34 22.72 16.92
N GLU A 104 -24.40 22.04 17.34
CA GLU A 104 -25.72 22.14 16.72
C GLU A 104 -26.32 23.54 16.84
N ALA A 105 -25.96 24.32 17.86
CA ALA A 105 -26.39 25.71 17.95
C ALA A 105 -25.91 26.55 16.75
N GLU A 106 -24.81 26.18 16.09
CA GLU A 106 -24.37 26.82 14.84
C GLU A 106 -25.37 26.62 13.71
N LEU A 107 -25.95 25.42 13.60
CA LEU A 107 -26.93 25.10 12.57
C LEU A 107 -28.23 25.91 12.76
N PHE A 108 -28.59 26.21 14.00
CA PHE A 108 -29.85 26.88 14.38
C PHE A 108 -29.68 28.38 14.71
N LYS A 109 -28.46 28.92 14.58
CA LYS A 109 -28.14 30.30 14.98
C LYS A 109 -28.96 31.34 14.22
N ALA A 110 -29.10 31.16 12.91
CA ALA A 110 -29.90 32.01 12.03
C ALA A 110 -31.09 31.23 11.46
N PRO A 111 -32.18 31.92 11.06
CA PRO A 111 -33.26 31.29 10.31
C PRO A 111 -32.70 30.54 9.09
N THR A 112 -33.07 29.28 8.94
CA THR A 112 -32.52 28.41 7.88
C THR A 112 -33.59 27.53 7.25
N VAL A 113 -33.45 27.32 5.93
CA VAL A 113 -34.24 26.37 5.16
C VAL A 113 -33.32 25.26 4.70
N ILE A 114 -33.58 24.03 5.15
CA ILE A 114 -32.76 22.85 4.88
C ILE A 114 -33.58 21.88 4.03
N ALA A 115 -33.04 21.44 2.90
CA ALA A 115 -33.63 20.34 2.13
C ALA A 115 -32.76 19.10 2.24
N LEU A 116 -33.36 17.99 2.70
CA LEU A 116 -32.70 16.69 2.72
C LEU A 116 -32.83 16.05 1.35
N VAL A 117 -31.70 15.84 0.66
CA VAL A 117 -31.65 15.21 -0.66
C VAL A 117 -30.92 13.87 -0.58
N GLY A 118 -31.19 12.97 -1.53
CA GLY A 118 -30.49 11.70 -1.63
C GLY A 118 -31.36 10.54 -2.13
N PRO A 119 -30.78 9.35 -2.31
CA PRO A 119 -31.44 8.21 -2.92
C PRO A 119 -32.71 7.73 -2.21
N THR A 120 -33.52 6.93 -2.91
CA THR A 120 -34.69 6.28 -2.33
C THR A 120 -34.30 5.35 -1.19
N GLY A 121 -35.06 5.36 -0.09
CA GLY A 121 -34.82 4.47 1.06
C GLY A 121 -33.62 4.86 1.95
N VAL A 122 -32.90 5.94 1.66
CA VAL A 122 -31.74 6.38 2.44
C VAL A 122 -32.10 6.96 3.82
N GLY A 123 -33.38 7.10 4.17
CA GLY A 123 -33.81 7.59 5.49
C GLY A 123 -34.04 9.11 5.61
N LYS A 124 -34.32 9.81 4.50
CA LYS A 124 -34.63 11.26 4.51
C LYS A 124 -35.81 11.61 5.42
N THR A 125 -36.97 10.99 5.23
CA THR A 125 -38.20 11.29 6.01
C THR A 125 -38.00 11.10 7.51
N THR A 126 -37.37 9.99 7.92
CA THR A 126 -37.05 9.76 9.34
C THR A 126 -36.04 10.78 9.87
N THR A 127 -35.04 11.16 9.07
CA THR A 127 -34.05 12.17 9.45
C THR A 127 -34.68 13.56 9.59
N THR A 128 -35.64 13.91 8.71
CA THR A 128 -36.44 15.15 8.82
C THR A 128 -37.17 15.20 10.15
N ALA A 129 -37.85 14.11 10.54
CA ALA A 129 -38.56 14.04 11.81
C ALA A 129 -37.61 14.16 13.02
N LYS A 130 -36.45 13.49 12.99
CA LYS A 130 -35.41 13.58 14.02
C LYS A 130 -34.86 15.00 14.18
N LEU A 131 -34.53 15.66 13.07
CA LEU A 131 -34.00 17.02 13.10
C LEU A 131 -35.04 18.02 13.62
N ALA A 132 -36.31 17.87 13.21
CA ALA A 132 -37.40 18.68 13.73
C ALA A 132 -37.59 18.47 15.23
N ALA A 133 -37.67 17.22 15.69
CA ALA A 133 -37.82 16.88 17.10
C ALA A 133 -36.68 17.45 17.96
N ARG A 134 -35.42 17.36 17.51
CA ARG A 134 -34.28 17.97 18.22
C ARG A 134 -34.42 19.49 18.37
N TYR A 135 -34.86 20.18 17.33
CA TYR A 135 -35.12 21.63 17.42
C TYR A 135 -36.27 21.93 18.38
N VAL A 136 -37.39 21.21 18.24
CA VAL A 136 -38.61 21.38 19.07
C VAL A 136 -38.30 21.20 20.55
N MET A 137 -37.52 20.17 20.92
CA MET A 137 -37.13 19.93 22.31
C MET A 137 -36.35 21.10 22.95
N ARG A 138 -35.66 21.92 22.15
CA ARG A 138 -34.83 23.03 22.63
C ARG A 138 -35.51 24.39 22.55
N HIS A 139 -36.33 24.58 21.52
CA HIS A 139 -36.82 25.91 21.13
C HIS A 139 -38.35 25.97 21.00
N GLY A 140 -39.03 24.85 21.23
CA GLY A 140 -40.48 24.71 21.05
C GLY A 140 -40.90 24.57 19.58
N PRO A 141 -42.16 24.19 19.34
CA PRO A 141 -42.64 23.83 18.00
C PRO A 141 -43.04 25.01 17.11
N GLY A 142 -43.37 26.16 17.69
CA GLY A 142 -43.92 27.31 16.94
C GLY A 142 -43.02 27.88 15.85
N HIS A 143 -41.70 27.65 15.95
CA HIS A 143 -40.70 28.17 15.01
C HIS A 143 -40.23 27.17 13.95
N VAL A 144 -40.84 25.98 13.89
CA VAL A 144 -40.51 24.93 12.91
C VAL A 144 -41.66 24.76 11.93
N ALA A 145 -41.32 24.51 10.67
CA ALA A 145 -42.25 23.99 9.67
C ALA A 145 -41.59 22.86 8.87
N LEU A 146 -42.39 21.84 8.55
CA LEU A 146 -42.02 20.75 7.68
C LEU A 146 -42.65 20.97 6.30
N VAL A 147 -41.89 20.67 5.26
CA VAL A 147 -42.37 20.64 3.88
C VAL A 147 -42.06 19.27 3.31
N THR A 148 -43.02 18.65 2.64
CA THR A 148 -42.78 17.41 1.89
C THR A 148 -43.02 17.63 0.41
N THR A 149 -42.09 17.15 -0.41
CA THR A 149 -42.24 17.07 -1.87
C THR A 149 -42.48 15.64 -2.33
N ASP A 150 -42.56 14.66 -1.42
CA ASP A 150 -42.85 13.25 -1.73
C ASP A 150 -44.37 13.02 -1.68
N SER A 151 -45.08 13.51 -2.71
CA SER A 151 -46.54 13.33 -2.85
C SER A 151 -46.93 11.98 -3.42
N PHE A 152 -45.96 11.17 -3.89
CA PHE A 152 -46.22 9.88 -4.52
C PHE A 152 -46.25 8.71 -3.54
N ARG A 153 -45.48 8.79 -2.44
CA ARG A 153 -45.38 7.70 -1.45
C ARG A 153 -46.30 7.97 -0.27
N VAL A 154 -47.53 7.46 -0.36
CA VAL A 154 -48.58 7.59 0.67
C VAL A 154 -48.03 7.31 2.08
N GLY A 155 -47.32 6.20 2.27
CA GLY A 155 -46.77 5.86 3.59
C GLY A 155 -45.69 6.81 4.12
N ALA A 156 -44.88 7.44 3.24
CA ALA A 156 -43.89 8.42 3.68
C ALA A 156 -44.55 9.73 4.11
N HIS A 157 -45.58 10.16 3.36
CA HIS A 157 -46.39 11.33 3.70
C HIS A 157 -47.14 11.13 5.03
N GLU A 158 -47.82 10.00 5.20
CA GLU A 158 -48.52 9.64 6.44
C GLU A 158 -47.56 9.58 7.63
N GLN A 159 -46.38 8.96 7.45
CA GLN A 159 -45.37 8.89 8.50
C GLN A 159 -44.91 10.28 8.94
N LEU A 160 -44.62 11.18 8.00
CA LEU A 160 -44.19 12.53 8.33
C LEU A 160 -45.33 13.36 8.97
N ASN A 161 -46.57 13.15 8.54
CA ASN A 161 -47.75 13.78 9.12
C ASN A 161 -47.97 13.36 10.59
N ILE A 162 -47.78 12.08 10.90
CA ILE A 162 -47.84 11.58 12.29
C ILE A 162 -46.78 12.28 13.15
N TYR A 163 -45.53 12.37 12.68
CA TYR A 163 -44.49 13.09 13.41
C TYR A 163 -44.81 14.59 13.56
N ALA A 164 -45.34 15.23 12.52
CA ALA A 164 -45.71 16.63 12.58
C ALA A 164 -46.77 16.89 13.66
N GLN A 165 -47.79 16.04 13.73
CA GLN A 165 -48.84 16.09 14.75
C GLN A 165 -48.30 15.85 16.16
N LEU A 166 -47.46 14.83 16.34
CA LEU A 166 -46.84 14.52 17.64
C LEU A 166 -45.94 15.66 18.15
N LEU A 167 -45.22 16.32 17.24
CA LEU A 167 -44.33 17.44 17.57
C LEU A 167 -45.07 18.78 17.65
N GLY A 168 -46.33 18.86 17.21
CA GLY A 168 -47.09 20.11 17.12
C GLY A 168 -46.53 21.09 16.09
N VAL A 169 -45.89 20.61 15.03
CA VAL A 169 -45.30 21.44 13.96
C VAL A 169 -46.17 21.43 12.71
N GLU A 170 -46.16 22.53 11.96
CA GLU A 170 -46.90 22.61 10.70
C GLU A 170 -46.26 21.73 9.63
N LEU A 171 -47.08 20.98 8.87
CA LEU A 171 -46.66 20.23 7.69
C LEU A 171 -47.33 20.80 6.45
N HIS A 172 -46.54 21.10 5.42
CA HIS A 172 -47.00 21.61 4.14
C HIS A 172 -46.59 20.63 3.03
N THR A 173 -47.50 20.37 2.08
CA THR A 173 -47.20 19.57 0.89
C THR A 173 -46.90 20.52 -0.28
N LEU A 174 -45.81 20.27 -0.99
CA LEU A 174 -45.48 20.97 -2.23
C LEU A 174 -45.78 20.05 -3.42
N GLU A 175 -46.68 20.49 -4.29
CA GLU A 175 -47.02 19.77 -5.52
C GLU A 175 -45.83 19.71 -6.49
N PRO A 176 -45.65 18.64 -7.29
CA PRO A 176 -44.47 18.44 -8.14
C PRO A 176 -44.17 19.55 -9.15
N GLN A 177 -45.12 20.42 -9.48
CA GLN A 177 -44.95 21.54 -10.42
C GLN A 177 -45.02 22.91 -9.74
N ALA A 178 -45.28 22.95 -8.44
CA ALA A 178 -45.40 24.20 -7.71
C ALA A 178 -44.01 24.82 -7.43
N ALA A 179 -43.93 26.14 -7.54
CA ALA A 179 -42.74 26.88 -7.13
C ALA A 179 -42.60 26.87 -5.60
N LEU A 180 -41.37 26.77 -5.10
CA LEU A 180 -41.08 26.76 -3.66
C LEU A 180 -41.19 28.15 -3.02
N ASP A 181 -40.83 29.22 -3.76
CA ASP A 181 -40.76 30.60 -3.23
C ASP A 181 -42.05 31.11 -2.57
N PRO A 182 -43.26 30.92 -3.15
CA PRO A 182 -44.50 31.37 -2.52
C PRO A 182 -44.77 30.67 -1.17
N LEU A 183 -44.40 29.39 -1.05
CA LEU A 183 -44.51 28.66 0.21
C LEU A 183 -43.52 29.20 1.24
N LEU A 184 -42.25 29.40 0.85
CA LEU A 184 -41.25 29.98 1.75
C LEU A 184 -41.62 31.40 2.21
N GLY A 185 -42.26 32.21 1.35
CA GLY A 185 -42.80 33.51 1.74
C GLY A 185 -43.83 33.43 2.87
N ARG A 186 -44.71 32.43 2.85
CA ARG A 186 -45.66 32.17 3.95
C ARG A 186 -44.97 31.67 5.23
N LEU A 187 -43.84 30.98 5.07
CA LEU A 187 -43.06 30.41 6.18
C LEU A 187 -41.95 31.35 6.69
N ALA A 188 -41.88 32.60 6.21
CA ALA A 188 -40.80 33.53 6.56
C ALA A 188 -40.67 33.83 8.07
N GLY A 189 -41.73 33.64 8.87
CA GLY A 189 -41.70 33.77 10.32
C GLY A 189 -41.11 32.56 11.07
N LYS A 190 -40.82 31.46 10.38
CA LYS A 190 -40.23 30.24 10.95
C LYS A 190 -38.71 30.41 11.04
N ARG A 191 -38.12 29.88 12.12
CA ARG A 191 -36.65 29.84 12.26
C ARG A 191 -36.05 28.62 11.59
N LEU A 192 -36.81 27.54 11.44
CA LEU A 192 -36.37 26.34 10.76
C LEU A 192 -37.47 25.82 9.84
N VAL A 193 -37.14 25.69 8.56
CA VAL A 193 -37.96 24.96 7.59
C VAL A 193 -37.17 23.75 7.11
N ILE A 194 -37.72 22.55 7.26
CA ILE A 194 -37.09 21.32 6.79
C ILE A 194 -37.92 20.75 5.65
N ILE A 195 -37.28 20.57 4.49
CA ILE A 195 -37.88 20.04 3.28
C ILE A 195 -37.46 18.58 3.14
N ASP A 196 -38.42 17.66 3.28
CA ASP A 196 -38.27 16.24 2.95
C ASP A 196 -38.53 16.06 1.45
N THR A 197 -37.48 15.73 0.69
CA THR A 197 -37.62 15.58 -0.76
C THR A 197 -37.96 14.15 -1.12
N VAL A 198 -38.56 13.97 -2.31
CA VAL A 198 -38.70 12.65 -2.93
C VAL A 198 -37.32 12.00 -3.08
N GLY A 199 -37.24 10.69 -2.83
CA GLY A 199 -36.04 9.91 -3.11
C GLY A 199 -35.87 9.66 -4.59
N MET A 200 -34.67 9.90 -5.12
CA MET A 200 -34.36 9.69 -6.53
C MET A 200 -33.09 8.88 -6.69
N SER A 201 -33.11 7.93 -7.63
CA SER A 201 -31.86 7.29 -8.03
C SER A 201 -30.91 8.33 -8.60
N GLN A 202 -29.61 8.17 -8.35
CA GLN A 202 -28.56 8.94 -9.00
C GLN A 202 -28.57 8.77 -10.54
N ARG A 203 -29.28 7.77 -11.05
CA ARG A 203 -29.46 7.50 -12.47
C ARG A 203 -30.80 8.00 -13.03
N ASP A 204 -31.64 8.65 -12.22
CA ASP A 204 -32.89 9.23 -12.69
C ASP A 204 -32.63 10.56 -13.42
N GLN A 205 -33.11 10.68 -14.66
CA GLN A 205 -32.93 11.87 -15.49
C GLN A 205 -33.62 13.11 -14.92
N ARG A 206 -34.60 12.94 -14.03
CA ARG A 206 -35.35 14.03 -13.39
C ARG A 206 -34.63 14.65 -12.20
N LEU A 207 -33.51 14.08 -11.76
CA LEU A 207 -32.77 14.55 -10.59
C LEU A 207 -32.44 16.05 -10.66
N LEU A 208 -31.96 16.52 -11.83
CA LEU A 208 -31.64 17.93 -12.02
C LEU A 208 -32.86 18.84 -11.86
N ALA A 209 -33.99 18.49 -12.49
CA ALA A 209 -35.22 19.29 -12.42
C ALA A 209 -35.72 19.41 -10.98
N HIS A 210 -35.63 18.33 -10.20
CA HIS A 210 -36.00 18.36 -8.79
C HIS A 210 -35.04 19.18 -7.92
N ILE A 211 -33.73 19.12 -8.15
CA ILE A 211 -32.80 20.00 -7.41
C ILE A 211 -32.99 21.47 -7.81
N GLN A 212 -33.36 21.76 -9.05
CA GLN A 212 -33.68 23.13 -9.49
C GLN A 212 -34.89 23.74 -8.76
N GLN A 213 -35.86 22.92 -8.31
CA GLN A 213 -36.98 23.39 -7.47
C GLN A 213 -36.53 23.83 -6.07
N LEU A 214 -35.35 23.40 -5.63
CA LEU A 214 -34.77 23.67 -4.32
C LEU A 214 -33.71 24.79 -4.38
N ARG A 215 -33.78 25.67 -5.38
CA ARG A 215 -32.87 26.82 -5.48
C ARG A 215 -33.02 27.73 -4.26
N GLY A 216 -31.89 28.25 -3.77
CA GLY A 216 -31.87 29.18 -2.63
C GLY A 216 -32.02 28.53 -1.25
N VAL A 217 -32.08 27.19 -1.16
CA VAL A 217 -32.11 26.47 0.12
C VAL A 217 -30.78 25.77 0.40
N ARG A 218 -30.49 25.49 1.68
CA ARG A 218 -29.32 24.70 2.07
C ARG A 218 -29.60 23.23 1.82
N LEU A 219 -28.87 22.62 0.88
CA LEU A 219 -29.01 21.20 0.58
C LEU A 219 -28.13 20.37 1.52
N MET A 220 -28.67 19.27 2.04
CA MET A 220 -27.94 18.32 2.87
C MET A 220 -28.15 16.90 2.33
N LEU A 221 -27.06 16.27 1.87
CA LEU A 221 -27.10 14.94 1.27
C LEU A 221 -27.16 13.86 2.35
N VAL A 222 -28.20 13.03 2.32
CA VAL A 222 -28.28 11.85 3.18
C VAL A 222 -27.59 10.68 2.49
N LEU A 223 -26.66 10.03 3.19
CA LEU A 223 -25.86 8.90 2.73
C LEU A 223 -26.17 7.65 3.57
N ASN A 224 -26.39 6.50 2.93
CA ASN A 224 -26.64 5.24 3.61
C ASN A 224 -25.31 4.58 3.99
N ALA A 225 -25.02 4.45 5.29
CA ALA A 225 -23.78 3.84 5.76
C ALA A 225 -23.58 2.38 5.30
N ALA A 226 -24.67 1.65 5.03
CA ALA A 226 -24.62 0.26 4.58
C ALA A 226 -24.38 0.11 3.07
N SER A 227 -24.27 1.21 2.31
CA SER A 227 -24.01 1.17 0.88
C SER A 227 -22.54 0.90 0.55
N HIS A 228 -22.30 0.28 -0.60
CA HIS A 228 -20.94 0.04 -1.11
C HIS A 228 -20.24 1.36 -1.46
N GLY A 229 -18.91 1.40 -1.34
CA GLY A 229 -18.10 2.60 -1.61
C GLY A 229 -18.33 3.19 -3.00
N ASP A 230 -18.33 2.37 -4.06
CA ASP A 230 -18.59 2.84 -5.44
C ASP A 230 -19.98 3.49 -5.59
N THR A 231 -20.98 2.95 -4.89
CA THR A 231 -22.34 3.51 -4.92
C THR A 231 -22.39 4.86 -4.20
N LEU A 232 -21.72 4.97 -3.05
CA LEU A 232 -21.63 6.21 -2.29
C LEU A 232 -20.91 7.30 -3.10
N ASP A 233 -19.80 6.95 -3.75
CA ASP A 233 -19.05 7.85 -4.62
C ASP A 233 -19.90 8.35 -5.81
N GLU A 234 -20.59 7.44 -6.52
CA GLU A 234 -21.51 7.78 -7.63
C GLU A 234 -22.63 8.71 -7.17
N VAL A 235 -23.22 8.44 -5.99
CA VAL A 235 -24.28 9.26 -5.41
C VAL A 235 -23.77 10.68 -5.11
N VAL A 236 -22.66 10.82 -4.40
CA VAL A 236 -22.12 12.14 -4.06
C VAL A 236 -21.76 12.92 -5.32
N HIS A 237 -21.07 12.27 -6.26
CA HIS A 237 -20.67 12.91 -7.52
C HIS A 237 -21.89 13.43 -8.30
N THR A 238 -22.90 12.58 -8.49
CA THR A 238 -24.07 12.89 -9.33
C THR A 238 -24.97 13.94 -8.70
N TYR A 239 -25.25 13.84 -7.39
CA TYR A 239 -26.05 14.84 -6.68
C TYR A 239 -25.35 16.20 -6.63
N ARG A 240 -24.02 16.22 -6.42
CA ARG A 240 -23.25 17.46 -6.42
C ARG A 240 -23.20 18.09 -7.81
N ALA A 241 -23.05 17.31 -8.88
CA ALA A 241 -23.11 17.80 -10.26
C ALA A 241 -24.48 18.40 -10.59
N ALA A 242 -25.57 17.73 -10.19
CA ALA A 242 -26.93 18.24 -10.38
C ALA A 242 -27.18 19.52 -9.56
N ALA A 243 -26.68 19.62 -8.33
CA ALA A 243 -26.73 20.85 -7.55
C ALA A 243 -25.96 22.00 -8.21
N GLN A 244 -24.74 21.75 -8.70
CA GLN A 244 -23.94 22.75 -9.41
C GLN A 244 -24.64 23.24 -10.68
N ALA A 245 -25.20 22.33 -11.49
CA ALA A 245 -25.97 22.69 -12.68
C ALA A 245 -27.27 23.46 -12.35
N ALA A 246 -27.84 23.22 -11.17
CA ALA A 246 -28.97 23.99 -10.66
C ALA A 246 -28.56 25.35 -10.07
N GLY A 247 -27.26 25.67 -9.94
CA GLY A 247 -26.78 26.89 -9.28
C GLY A 247 -26.80 26.81 -7.75
N CYS A 248 -26.89 25.60 -7.20
CA CYS A 248 -26.86 25.31 -5.77
C CYS A 248 -25.49 24.77 -5.34
N ARG A 249 -25.24 24.75 -4.03
CA ARG A 249 -24.10 24.04 -3.42
C ARG A 249 -24.59 22.82 -2.67
N LEU A 250 -23.79 21.75 -2.69
CA LEU A 250 -24.04 20.53 -1.93
C LEU A 250 -22.72 20.07 -1.29
N ASP A 251 -22.50 20.60 -0.09
CA ASP A 251 -21.29 20.35 0.69
C ASP A 251 -21.62 19.83 2.10
N ASP A 252 -22.90 19.71 2.46
CA ASP A 252 -23.36 19.18 3.74
C ASP A 252 -23.90 17.76 3.57
N CYS A 253 -23.65 16.90 4.56
CA CYS A 253 -24.23 15.56 4.60
C CYS A 253 -24.70 15.10 5.99
N ILE A 254 -25.54 14.07 5.98
CA ILE A 254 -25.90 13.23 7.12
C ILE A 254 -25.64 11.79 6.73
N ILE A 255 -25.01 11.01 7.61
CA ILE A 255 -24.90 9.56 7.43
C ILE A 255 -26.05 8.91 8.18
N SER A 256 -26.82 8.07 7.50
CA SER A 256 -27.93 7.31 8.06
C SER A 256 -27.63 5.82 8.10
N LYS A 257 -28.47 5.07 8.82
CA LYS A 257 -28.41 3.60 8.91
C LYS A 257 -27.05 3.09 9.41
N CYS A 258 -26.43 3.84 10.33
CA CYS A 258 -25.14 3.45 10.89
C CYS A 258 -25.24 2.12 11.66
N ASP A 259 -26.41 1.83 12.23
CA ASP A 259 -26.77 0.60 12.93
C ASP A 259 -26.96 -0.62 12.00
N GLU A 260 -27.28 -0.39 10.73
CA GLU A 260 -27.44 -1.46 9.73
C GLU A 260 -26.12 -1.76 9.01
N ALA A 261 -25.14 -0.87 9.08
CA ALA A 261 -23.89 -0.97 8.35
C ALA A 261 -22.97 -2.03 8.97
N ALA A 262 -22.58 -3.03 8.17
CA ALA A 262 -21.57 -4.00 8.59
C ALA A 262 -20.21 -3.35 8.85
N ARG A 263 -19.88 -2.29 8.10
CA ARG A 263 -18.65 -1.51 8.17
C ARG A 263 -18.94 -0.05 7.83
N LEU A 264 -18.29 0.87 8.54
CA LEU A 264 -18.45 2.31 8.36
C LEU A 264 -17.32 2.94 7.53
N GLY A 265 -16.23 2.22 7.28
CA GLY A 265 -15.09 2.69 6.48
C GLY A 265 -15.47 3.29 5.12
N PRO A 266 -16.30 2.62 4.29
CA PRO A 266 -16.67 3.14 2.97
C PRO A 266 -17.36 4.51 3.00
N VAL A 267 -18.29 4.73 3.93
CA VAL A 267 -19.01 6.00 4.03
C VAL A 267 -18.16 7.11 4.63
N LEU A 268 -17.30 6.80 5.60
CA LEU A 268 -16.32 7.74 6.15
C LEU A 268 -15.33 8.19 5.08
N GLU A 269 -14.76 7.23 4.35
CA GLU A 269 -13.86 7.51 3.24
C GLU A 269 -14.54 8.40 2.19
N THR A 270 -15.78 8.12 1.82
CA THR A 270 -16.54 8.94 0.87
C THR A 270 -16.68 10.38 1.37
N VAL A 271 -17.07 10.57 2.64
CA VAL A 271 -17.22 11.90 3.24
C VAL A 271 -15.89 12.67 3.23
N MET A 272 -14.79 12.00 3.57
CA MET A 272 -13.44 12.58 3.56
C MET A 272 -12.98 12.95 2.14
N ARG A 273 -13.09 12.03 1.18
CA ARG A 273 -12.70 12.24 -0.23
C ARG A 273 -13.43 13.43 -0.84
N HIS A 274 -14.74 13.54 -0.58
CA HIS A 274 -15.58 14.60 -1.11
C HIS A 274 -15.62 15.86 -0.25
N ARG A 275 -14.89 15.87 0.89
CA ARG A 275 -14.82 16.97 1.85
C ARG A 275 -16.19 17.48 2.29
N LEU A 276 -17.14 16.56 2.47
CA LEU A 276 -18.48 16.90 2.94
C LEU A 276 -18.42 17.29 4.42
N ARG A 277 -19.17 18.33 4.79
CA ARG A 277 -19.45 18.67 6.18
C ARG A 277 -20.44 17.66 6.74
N LEU A 278 -19.98 16.81 7.64
CA LEU A 278 -20.83 15.85 8.32
C LEU A 278 -21.59 16.57 9.45
N ASN A 279 -22.91 16.67 9.31
CA ASN A 279 -23.76 17.38 10.27
C ASN A 279 -24.31 16.45 11.35
N TYR A 280 -24.76 15.25 10.96
CA TYR A 280 -25.31 14.26 11.89
C TYR A 280 -25.02 12.82 11.45
N LEU A 281 -25.15 11.93 12.42
CA LEU A 281 -25.17 10.49 12.28
C LEU A 281 -26.51 9.96 12.79
N SER A 282 -27.20 9.14 12.00
CA SER A 282 -28.41 8.43 12.43
C SER A 282 -28.08 6.96 12.69
N THR A 283 -28.31 6.53 13.94
CA THR A 283 -27.86 5.24 14.50
C THR A 283 -29.03 4.32 14.89
N GLY A 284 -30.21 4.51 14.31
CA GLY A 284 -31.39 3.73 14.63
C GLY A 284 -32.69 4.40 14.19
N GLN A 285 -33.82 3.95 14.73
CA GLN A 285 -35.16 4.38 14.31
C GLN A 285 -35.86 5.32 15.31
N GLN A 286 -35.36 5.45 16.54
CA GLN A 286 -35.98 6.29 17.58
C GLN A 286 -35.85 7.77 17.25
N VAL A 287 -36.89 8.54 17.58
CA VAL A 287 -37.01 9.95 17.26
C VAL A 287 -37.22 10.73 18.55
N PRO A 288 -36.30 11.64 18.94
CA PRO A 288 -35.07 12.08 18.24
C PRO A 288 -33.77 11.36 18.64
N GLU A 289 -33.82 10.39 19.55
CA GLU A 289 -32.68 9.86 20.31
C GLU A 289 -31.56 9.32 19.41
N ASP A 290 -31.92 8.68 18.30
CA ASP A 290 -30.97 8.07 17.37
C ASP A 290 -30.43 9.06 16.31
N LEU A 291 -30.31 10.35 16.64
CA LEU A 291 -29.63 11.36 15.82
C LEU A 291 -28.56 12.06 16.64
N GLN A 292 -27.29 11.81 16.30
CA GLN A 292 -26.14 12.25 17.07
C GLN A 292 -25.28 13.25 16.29
N LEU A 293 -24.63 14.15 17.02
CA LEU A 293 -23.56 14.97 16.47
C LEU A 293 -22.31 14.10 16.29
N PRO A 294 -21.54 14.27 15.19
CA PRO A 294 -20.39 13.42 14.91
C PRO A 294 -19.34 13.43 16.02
N GLY A 295 -19.00 14.61 16.56
CA GLY A 295 -17.99 14.74 17.62
C GLY A 295 -18.43 14.25 19.00
N ALA A 296 -19.73 14.04 19.22
CA ALA A 296 -20.27 13.50 20.47
C ALA A 296 -20.52 11.98 20.41
N SER A 297 -20.24 11.36 19.27
CA SER A 297 -20.50 9.94 19.01
C SER A 297 -19.21 9.12 19.06
N ASP A 298 -19.32 7.84 19.43
CA ASP A 298 -18.21 6.88 19.35
C ASP A 298 -17.99 6.37 17.91
N PHE A 299 -18.48 7.09 16.90
CA PHE A 299 -18.58 6.61 15.53
C PHE A 299 -17.24 6.25 14.88
N LEU A 300 -16.19 7.05 15.12
CA LEU A 300 -14.84 6.73 14.64
C LEU A 300 -14.28 5.48 15.32
N GLN A 301 -14.57 5.29 16.61
CA GLN A 301 -14.16 4.08 17.34
C GLN A 301 -14.89 2.84 16.82
N GLN A 302 -16.18 2.96 16.51
CA GLN A 302 -17.00 1.91 15.89
C GLN A 302 -16.51 1.60 14.47
N ALA A 303 -16.15 2.62 13.69
CA ALA A 303 -15.62 2.42 12.34
C ALA A 303 -14.32 1.64 12.33
N LEU A 304 -13.49 1.81 13.37
CA LEU A 304 -12.27 1.05 13.59
C LEU A 304 -12.49 -0.19 14.48
N ASP A 305 -13.72 -0.65 14.70
CA ASP A 305 -13.95 -1.92 15.39
C ASP A 305 -13.84 -3.09 14.39
N ILE A 306 -12.77 -3.86 14.55
CA ILE A 306 -12.45 -5.04 13.73
C ILE A 306 -12.66 -6.36 14.48
N SER A 307 -13.38 -6.34 15.60
CA SER A 307 -13.69 -7.54 16.40
C SER A 307 -14.31 -8.68 15.59
N ARG A 308 -14.97 -8.35 14.48
CA ARG A 308 -15.39 -9.28 13.44
C ARG A 308 -14.52 -9.07 12.21
N PRO A 309 -13.75 -10.06 11.72
CA PRO A 309 -12.96 -9.91 10.50
C PRO A 309 -13.86 -9.87 9.26
N SER A 310 -13.46 -9.07 8.27
CA SER A 310 -14.15 -8.87 7.00
C SER A 310 -13.74 -9.94 6.01
N ARG A 311 -14.72 -10.68 5.49
CA ARG A 311 -14.49 -11.63 4.38
C ARG A 311 -14.16 -10.94 3.05
N PHE A 312 -14.31 -9.62 2.99
CA PHE A 312 -14.11 -8.79 1.80
C PHE A 312 -12.89 -7.87 1.93
N ALA A 313 -12.25 -7.80 3.10
CA ALA A 313 -10.95 -7.15 3.22
C ALA A 313 -9.95 -8.03 2.48
N ALA A 314 -9.44 -7.54 1.35
CA ALA A 314 -8.33 -8.18 0.68
C ALA A 314 -7.11 -8.03 1.60
N PRO A 315 -6.44 -9.12 2.03
CA PRO A 315 -5.11 -8.96 2.59
C PRO A 315 -4.26 -8.23 1.53
N PRO A 316 -3.45 -7.22 1.91
CA PRO A 316 -2.53 -6.59 0.97
C PRO A 316 -1.73 -7.71 0.30
N ALA A 317 -1.65 -7.67 -1.02
CA ALA A 317 -1.27 -8.80 -1.87
C ALA A 317 -0.15 -9.69 -1.29
N SER A 318 -0.53 -10.73 -0.55
CA SER A 318 0.29 -11.92 -0.30
C SER A 318 -0.21 -13.03 -1.22
N ALA A 319 -0.30 -12.72 -2.52
CA ALA A 319 -0.86 -13.60 -3.55
C ALA A 319 0.02 -14.81 -3.91
N THR A 320 1.06 -15.12 -3.14
CA THR A 320 2.06 -16.14 -3.46
C THR A 320 1.77 -17.49 -2.82
N ARG A 321 1.41 -17.54 -1.52
CA ARG A 321 1.23 -18.83 -0.81
C ARG A 321 0.02 -19.67 -1.26
N PRO A 322 -1.20 -19.11 -1.42
CA PRO A 322 -2.36 -19.91 -1.84
C PRO A 322 -2.23 -20.48 -3.27
N HIS A 323 -1.52 -19.75 -4.14
CA HIS A 323 -1.24 -20.15 -5.52
C HIS A 323 -0.16 -21.24 -5.58
N LEU A 324 0.86 -21.20 -4.73
CA LEU A 324 1.88 -22.25 -4.61
C LEU A 324 1.31 -23.56 -4.09
N ASP A 325 0.39 -23.54 -3.13
CA ASP A 325 -0.24 -24.76 -2.63
C ASP A 325 -1.15 -25.41 -3.68
N ALA A 326 -1.80 -24.60 -4.52
CA ALA A 326 -2.56 -25.11 -5.67
C ALA A 326 -1.63 -25.65 -6.78
N LEU A 327 -0.54 -24.94 -7.09
CA LEU A 327 0.49 -25.39 -8.03
C LEU A 327 1.15 -26.69 -7.56
N ALA A 328 1.63 -26.76 -6.32
CA ALA A 328 2.28 -27.93 -5.75
C ALA A 328 1.36 -29.16 -5.82
N ARG A 329 0.08 -29.00 -5.47
CA ARG A 329 -0.94 -30.05 -5.63
C ARG A 329 -1.13 -30.48 -7.09
N SER A 330 -1.15 -29.53 -8.04
CA SER A 330 -1.28 -29.84 -9.47
C SER A 330 -0.01 -30.48 -10.08
N LEU A 331 1.16 -30.24 -9.47
CA LEU A 331 2.47 -30.70 -9.93
C LEU A 331 2.96 -31.98 -9.23
N LEU A 332 2.19 -32.57 -8.31
CA LEU A 332 2.51 -33.86 -7.67
C LEU A 332 2.82 -34.96 -8.70
N GLY A 333 2.11 -34.98 -9.84
CA GLY A 333 2.36 -35.90 -10.96
C GLY A 333 3.67 -35.66 -11.72
N GLN A 334 4.29 -34.49 -11.53
CA GLN A 334 5.55 -34.08 -12.16
C GLN A 334 6.76 -34.15 -11.22
N ARG A 335 6.60 -34.67 -9.99
CA ARG A 335 7.66 -34.75 -8.95
C ARG A 335 9.00 -35.29 -9.47
N LYS A 336 8.99 -36.38 -10.26
CA LYS A 336 10.21 -36.97 -10.83
C LYS A 336 10.96 -36.01 -11.76
N VAL A 337 10.23 -35.21 -12.55
CA VAL A 337 10.80 -34.24 -13.48
C VAL A 337 11.41 -33.07 -12.71
N LEU A 338 10.74 -32.58 -11.66
CA LEU A 338 11.24 -31.49 -10.82
C LEU A 338 12.47 -31.89 -10.00
N LEU A 339 12.52 -33.12 -9.49
CA LEU A 339 13.70 -33.68 -8.83
C LEU A 339 14.89 -33.78 -9.81
N ALA A 340 14.67 -34.31 -11.00
CA ALA A 340 15.71 -34.39 -12.03
C ALA A 340 16.23 -33.01 -12.46
N LEU A 341 15.34 -32.01 -12.53
CA LEU A 341 15.72 -30.62 -12.79
C LEU A 341 16.60 -30.06 -11.65
N ARG A 342 16.20 -30.25 -10.39
CA ARG A 342 17.00 -29.85 -9.23
C ARG A 342 18.40 -30.48 -9.27
N ASP A 343 18.47 -31.78 -9.48
CA ASP A 343 19.75 -32.52 -9.48
C ASP A 343 20.64 -32.09 -10.65
N SER A 344 20.04 -31.77 -11.81
CA SER A 344 20.75 -31.19 -12.95
C SER A 344 21.31 -29.79 -12.63
N LEU A 345 20.54 -28.94 -11.94
CA LEU A 345 21.01 -27.62 -11.48
C LEU A 345 22.14 -27.74 -10.46
N ILE A 346 22.05 -28.69 -9.51
CA ILE A 346 23.12 -28.98 -8.52
C ILE A 346 24.41 -29.39 -9.23
N THR A 347 24.31 -30.18 -10.30
CA THR A 347 25.47 -30.72 -11.02
C THR A 347 26.17 -29.66 -11.87
N HIS A 348 25.40 -28.80 -12.55
CA HIS A 348 25.94 -27.93 -13.61
C HIS A 348 26.02 -26.46 -13.23
N VAL A 349 25.33 -26.00 -12.18
CA VAL A 349 25.39 -24.62 -11.70
C VAL A 349 26.21 -24.58 -10.42
N GLU A 350 27.46 -24.13 -10.54
CA GLU A 350 28.33 -23.94 -9.36
C GLU A 350 27.63 -23.04 -8.32
N GLY A 351 27.70 -23.46 -7.05
CA GLY A 351 27.03 -22.81 -5.92
C GLY A 351 25.56 -23.21 -5.72
N PHE A 352 24.91 -23.87 -6.69
CA PHE A 352 23.50 -24.26 -6.56
C PHE A 352 23.28 -25.37 -5.52
N ALA A 353 24.25 -26.25 -5.32
CA ALA A 353 24.23 -27.25 -4.24
C ALA A 353 24.08 -26.60 -2.85
N LEU A 354 24.82 -25.52 -2.61
CA LEU A 354 24.71 -24.74 -1.37
C LEU A 354 23.34 -24.08 -1.26
N LEU A 355 22.82 -23.49 -2.34
CA LEU A 355 21.46 -22.90 -2.33
C LEU A 355 20.37 -23.93 -2.05
N ALA A 356 20.48 -25.13 -2.60
CA ALA A 356 19.55 -26.23 -2.34
C ALA A 356 19.60 -26.71 -0.87
N GLN A 357 20.77 -26.66 -0.23
CA GLN A 357 20.93 -26.98 1.20
C GLN A 357 20.47 -25.85 2.12
N LEU A 358 20.62 -24.60 1.69
CA LEU A 358 20.20 -23.42 2.47
C LEU A 358 18.69 -23.22 2.46
N TRP A 359 18.02 -23.64 1.39
CA TRP A 359 16.59 -23.41 1.23
C TRP A 359 15.72 -23.99 2.37
N PRO A 360 15.87 -25.26 2.79
CA PRO A 360 15.10 -25.82 3.91
C PRO A 360 15.39 -25.15 5.25
N LEU A 361 16.57 -24.55 5.41
CA LEU A 361 16.96 -23.84 6.64
C LEU A 361 16.24 -22.49 6.79
N MET A 362 15.50 -22.03 5.76
CA MET A 362 14.71 -20.79 5.81
C MET A 362 13.56 -20.83 6.82
N ALA A 363 13.12 -22.03 7.20
CA ALA A 363 12.12 -22.22 8.24
C ALA A 363 12.73 -22.35 9.65
N GLN A 364 14.06 -22.41 9.77
CA GLN A 364 14.77 -22.59 11.04
C GLN A 364 15.18 -21.25 11.68
N PRO A 365 15.34 -21.19 13.02
CA PRO A 365 15.74 -19.96 13.73
C PRO A 365 17.08 -19.37 13.24
N GLN A 366 17.26 -18.05 13.38
CA GLN A 366 18.45 -17.31 12.91
C GLN A 366 19.79 -17.92 13.37
N ALA A 367 19.85 -18.53 14.55
CA ALA A 367 21.04 -19.20 15.08
C ALA A 367 21.58 -20.34 14.19
N CYS A 368 20.71 -20.99 13.39
CA CYS A 368 21.11 -22.04 12.45
C CYS A 368 21.88 -21.49 11.23
N TRP A 369 21.85 -20.17 10.99
CA TRP A 369 22.53 -19.51 9.89
C TRP A 369 23.93 -18.99 10.25
N GLU A 370 24.17 -18.69 11.52
CA GLU A 370 25.45 -18.11 12.01
C GLU A 370 26.64 -19.06 11.80
N GLY A 371 26.42 -20.38 11.83
CA GLY A 371 27.45 -21.38 11.52
C GLY A 371 27.78 -21.50 10.02
N PHE A 372 26.92 -20.96 9.14
CA PHE A 372 27.08 -21.03 7.69
C PHE A 372 27.76 -19.79 7.11
N LEU A 373 27.58 -18.62 7.75
CA LEU A 373 28.18 -17.34 7.35
C LEU A 373 29.68 -17.20 7.74
N GLY A 374 30.38 -18.33 7.88
CA GLY A 374 31.79 -18.39 8.28
C GLY A 374 32.72 -17.60 7.36
N GLU A 375 33.78 -17.07 7.98
CA GLU A 375 34.79 -16.10 7.54
C GLU A 375 34.67 -15.46 6.14
N PRO A 376 34.63 -14.12 6.06
CA PRO A 376 34.67 -13.42 4.78
C PRO A 376 35.94 -13.83 4.03
N ALA A 377 35.76 -14.33 2.80
CA ALA A 377 36.86 -14.57 1.89
C ALA A 377 37.73 -13.31 1.81
N ALA A 378 39.04 -13.48 2.00
CA ALA A 378 40.01 -12.39 1.96
C ALA A 378 39.77 -11.53 0.70
N PRO A 379 39.79 -10.19 0.82
CA PRO A 379 39.56 -9.31 -0.31
C PRO A 379 40.57 -9.67 -1.40
N SER A 380 40.07 -10.17 -2.54
CA SER A 380 40.93 -10.39 -3.69
C SER A 380 41.46 -9.03 -4.14
N SER A 381 42.75 -8.97 -4.47
CA SER A 381 43.48 -7.76 -4.87
C SER A 381 43.07 -7.27 -6.27
N ALA A 382 41.77 -7.25 -6.58
CA ALA A 382 41.24 -6.89 -7.87
C ALA A 382 41.42 -5.38 -8.14
N ALA A 383 41.87 -5.07 -9.36
CA ALA A 383 41.97 -3.71 -9.88
C ALA A 383 40.69 -2.89 -9.60
N TRP A 384 40.82 -1.65 -9.13
CA TRP A 384 39.68 -0.76 -8.97
C TRP A 384 39.10 -0.35 -10.34
N ILE A 385 38.06 -1.07 -10.77
CA ILE A 385 37.25 -0.75 -11.96
C ILE A 385 35.97 -0.07 -11.51
N THR A 386 35.79 1.21 -11.87
CA THR A 386 34.60 1.98 -11.50
C THR A 386 33.74 2.24 -12.73
N PRO A 387 32.45 1.85 -12.74
CA PRO A 387 31.53 2.21 -13.82
C PRO A 387 31.33 3.74 -13.86
N GLY A 388 31.36 4.29 -15.07
CA GLY A 388 31.23 5.72 -15.35
C GLY A 388 29.92 6.09 -16.05
N LYS A 389 29.56 7.38 -16.01
CA LYS A 389 28.43 7.95 -16.76
C LYS A 389 28.92 8.76 -17.96
N ALA A 390 28.13 8.80 -19.04
CA ALA A 390 28.46 9.61 -20.22
C ALA A 390 28.72 11.10 -19.90
N SER A 391 27.99 11.65 -18.91
CA SER A 391 28.11 13.03 -18.44
C SER A 391 29.29 13.26 -17.47
N GLN A 392 29.90 12.19 -16.95
CA GLN A 392 31.04 12.28 -16.04
C GLN A 392 32.22 12.88 -16.78
N ARG A 393 32.92 13.83 -16.16
CA ARG A 393 33.98 14.60 -16.81
C ARG A 393 35.35 14.14 -16.36
N ALA A 394 36.21 13.84 -17.32
CA ALA A 394 37.62 13.56 -17.13
C ALA A 394 38.46 14.62 -17.86
N VAL A 395 39.69 14.84 -17.40
CA VAL A 395 40.65 15.72 -18.06
C VAL A 395 41.40 14.92 -19.12
N PHE A 396 41.37 15.42 -20.34
CA PHE A 396 42.14 14.91 -21.48
C PHE A 396 42.75 16.14 -22.17
N GLU A 397 44.05 16.10 -22.47
CA GLU A 397 44.77 17.23 -23.10
C GLU A 397 44.53 18.59 -22.39
N ALA A 398 44.68 18.60 -21.06
CA ALA A 398 44.47 19.77 -20.19
C ALA A 398 43.04 20.37 -20.19
N GLN A 399 42.06 19.73 -20.85
CA GLN A 399 40.66 20.19 -20.88
C GLN A 399 39.71 19.15 -20.29
N ARG A 400 38.62 19.62 -19.65
CA ARG A 400 37.60 18.73 -19.05
C ARG A 400 36.55 18.36 -20.07
N HIS A 401 36.50 17.09 -20.48
CA HIS A 401 35.52 16.55 -21.41
C HIS A 401 34.61 15.51 -20.75
N PRO A 402 33.32 15.42 -21.14
CA PRO A 402 32.46 14.30 -20.78
C PRO A 402 32.96 12.99 -21.38
N LEU A 403 32.83 11.86 -20.66
CA LEU A 403 33.21 10.53 -21.15
C LEU A 403 32.49 10.15 -22.45
N GLY A 404 31.24 10.61 -22.65
CA GLY A 404 30.50 10.41 -23.90
C GLY A 404 31.17 11.05 -25.13
N THR A 405 31.82 12.20 -24.94
CA THR A 405 32.59 12.87 -26.00
C THR A 405 33.92 12.16 -26.22
N LEU A 406 34.59 11.75 -25.13
CA LEU A 406 35.87 11.04 -25.19
C LEU A 406 35.76 9.64 -25.81
N ALA A 407 34.60 8.98 -25.71
CA ALA A 407 34.36 7.69 -26.37
C ALA A 407 34.59 7.72 -27.89
N LYS A 408 34.38 8.88 -28.54
CA LYS A 408 34.65 9.08 -29.98
C LYS A 408 36.14 9.24 -30.31
N ARG A 409 36.97 9.50 -29.29
CA ARG A 409 38.41 9.72 -29.41
C ARG A 409 39.23 8.54 -28.86
N GLY A 410 38.57 7.53 -28.29
CA GLY A 410 39.23 6.38 -27.70
C GLY A 410 39.93 5.51 -28.75
N GLU A 411 41.09 4.99 -28.40
CA GLU A 411 41.85 4.02 -29.19
C GLU A 411 41.12 2.68 -29.20
N CYS A 412 40.96 2.07 -30.38
CA CYS A 412 40.30 0.78 -30.51
C CYS A 412 41.16 -0.31 -29.88
N PHE A 413 40.59 -1.04 -28.92
CA PHE A 413 41.23 -2.20 -28.30
C PHE A 413 40.88 -3.49 -29.04
N GLY A 414 39.61 -3.65 -29.41
CA GLY A 414 39.17 -4.81 -30.18
C GLY A 414 37.71 -5.16 -29.97
N ILE A 415 37.30 -6.24 -30.61
CA ILE A 415 35.92 -6.72 -30.62
C ILE A 415 35.83 -8.06 -29.90
N ARG A 416 34.78 -8.24 -29.12
CA ARG A 416 34.46 -9.49 -28.43
C ARG A 416 33.00 -9.84 -28.67
N VAL A 417 32.68 -11.13 -28.60
CA VAL A 417 31.30 -11.61 -28.68
C VAL A 417 30.96 -12.27 -27.35
N LEU A 418 29.85 -11.85 -26.76
CA LEU A 418 29.33 -12.44 -25.52
C LEU A 418 27.80 -12.47 -25.57
N ARG A 419 27.19 -13.18 -24.62
CA ARG A 419 25.74 -13.16 -24.44
C ARG A 419 25.38 -12.04 -23.46
N TYR A 420 24.59 -11.06 -23.90
CA TYR A 420 24.15 -9.92 -23.11
C TYR A 420 22.62 -9.82 -23.17
N ARG A 421 21.95 -9.85 -22.01
CA ARG A 421 20.47 -9.80 -21.92
C ARG A 421 19.77 -10.80 -22.86
N ASN A 422 20.27 -12.05 -22.86
CA ASN A 422 19.81 -13.16 -23.68
C ASN A 422 19.98 -12.98 -25.22
N ARG A 423 20.87 -12.09 -25.66
CA ARG A 423 21.23 -11.90 -27.07
C ARG A 423 22.72 -12.11 -27.29
N ASN A 424 23.11 -12.60 -28.46
CA ASN A 424 24.51 -12.57 -28.87
C ASN A 424 24.87 -11.11 -29.19
N ALA A 425 25.79 -10.55 -28.44
CA ALA A 425 26.21 -9.16 -28.56
C ALA A 425 27.68 -9.08 -29.01
N ARG A 426 27.90 -8.27 -30.04
CA ARG A 426 29.21 -7.79 -30.46
C ARG A 426 29.56 -6.57 -29.62
N VAL A 427 30.63 -6.67 -28.84
CA VAL A 427 31.13 -5.62 -27.95
C VAL A 427 32.39 -5.05 -28.57
N THR A 428 32.34 -3.78 -28.96
CA THR A 428 33.52 -3.03 -29.42
C THR A 428 34.08 -2.25 -28.25
N LEU A 429 35.32 -2.55 -27.87
CA LEU A 429 36.01 -1.90 -26.77
C LEU A 429 37.01 -0.86 -27.31
N SER A 430 37.00 0.32 -26.70
CA SER A 430 38.03 1.34 -26.88
C SER A 430 38.43 1.92 -25.53
N HIS A 431 39.61 2.54 -25.46
CA HIS A 431 40.11 3.15 -24.24
C HIS A 431 40.89 4.44 -24.50
N LEU A 432 41.07 5.26 -23.46
CA LEU A 432 41.85 6.48 -23.52
C LEU A 432 42.47 6.79 -22.15
N PRO A 433 43.77 7.14 -22.06
CA PRO A 433 44.35 7.65 -20.82
C PRO A 433 43.76 9.03 -20.51
N VAL A 434 43.31 9.23 -19.26
CA VAL A 434 42.69 10.48 -18.79
C VAL A 434 43.10 10.76 -17.35
N ALA A 435 42.92 11.99 -16.89
CA ALA A 435 43.00 12.29 -15.46
C ALA A 435 41.59 12.49 -14.87
N PHE A 436 41.26 11.77 -13.81
CA PHE A 436 39.99 11.93 -13.09
C PHE A 436 40.26 12.34 -11.66
N LYS A 437 39.71 13.49 -11.24
CA LYS A 437 39.95 14.09 -9.91
C LYS A 437 41.44 14.21 -9.51
N GLY A 438 42.32 14.43 -10.48
CA GLY A 438 43.76 14.57 -10.26
C GLY A 438 44.55 13.26 -10.31
N THR A 439 43.89 12.11 -10.48
CA THR A 439 44.55 10.79 -10.61
C THR A 439 44.60 10.36 -12.07
N ALA A 440 45.75 9.85 -12.52
CA ALA A 440 45.89 9.22 -13.83
C ALA A 440 45.12 7.89 -13.84
N VAL A 441 44.18 7.76 -14.76
CA VAL A 441 43.33 6.58 -14.92
C VAL A 441 43.09 6.32 -16.40
N ARG A 442 42.60 5.13 -16.73
CA ARG A 442 42.19 4.78 -18.08
C ARG A 442 40.68 4.79 -18.20
N ALA A 443 40.15 5.60 -19.11
CA ALA A 443 38.75 5.55 -19.48
C ALA A 443 38.52 4.43 -20.50
N TRP A 444 37.62 3.50 -20.21
CA TRP A 444 37.18 2.47 -21.14
C TRP A 444 35.76 2.73 -21.63
N PHE A 445 35.52 2.35 -22.88
CA PHE A 445 34.25 2.52 -23.57
C PHE A 445 33.86 1.20 -24.22
N ALA A 446 32.59 0.79 -24.06
CA ALA A 446 32.04 -0.35 -24.78
C ALA A 446 30.78 0.06 -25.53
N THR A 447 30.76 -0.25 -26.84
CA THR A 447 29.54 -0.20 -27.65
C THR A 447 29.07 -1.63 -27.89
N LEU A 448 27.86 -1.94 -27.43
CA LEU A 448 27.24 -3.25 -27.57
C LEU A 448 26.22 -3.19 -28.70
N GLN A 449 26.33 -4.13 -29.64
CA GLN A 449 25.39 -4.30 -30.75
C GLN A 449 24.96 -5.76 -30.84
N ASP A 450 23.73 -6.02 -31.28
CA ASP A 450 23.27 -7.36 -31.58
C ASP A 450 24.11 -7.95 -32.73
N SER A 451 24.68 -9.14 -32.54
CA SER A 451 25.64 -9.73 -33.47
C SER A 451 25.04 -10.08 -34.84
N HIS A 452 23.71 -10.22 -34.94
CA HIS A 452 23.04 -10.59 -36.18
C HIS A 452 22.43 -9.38 -36.88
N SER A 453 21.65 -8.58 -36.15
CA SER A 453 20.93 -7.42 -36.69
C SER A 453 21.76 -6.13 -36.71
N GLY A 454 22.88 -6.07 -35.99
CA GLY A 454 23.64 -4.84 -35.79
C GLY A 454 22.94 -3.81 -34.91
N GLN A 455 21.77 -4.13 -34.34
CA GLN A 455 21.00 -3.23 -33.50
C GLN A 455 21.84 -2.76 -32.31
N HIS A 456 21.95 -1.45 -32.09
CA HIS A 456 22.62 -0.91 -30.91
C HIS A 456 21.86 -1.32 -29.64
N LEU A 457 22.55 -2.04 -28.75
CA LEU A 457 21.99 -2.54 -27.49
C LEU A 457 22.32 -1.61 -26.32
N SER A 458 23.56 -1.12 -26.24
CA SER A 458 24.03 -0.39 -25.06
C SER A 458 25.36 0.33 -25.28
N GLN A 459 25.58 1.42 -24.53
CA GLN A 459 26.86 2.10 -24.40
C GLN A 459 27.29 2.10 -22.93
N ARG A 460 28.56 1.76 -22.65
CA ARG A 460 29.10 1.67 -21.30
C ARG A 460 30.44 2.41 -21.19
N TYR A 461 30.73 2.87 -19.98
CA TYR A 461 31.89 3.69 -19.66
C TYR A 461 32.48 3.18 -18.35
N TRP A 462 33.81 3.14 -18.23
CA TRP A 462 34.50 2.82 -16.99
C TRP A 462 35.73 3.69 -16.82
N LEU A 463 36.14 3.85 -15.56
CA LEU A 463 37.44 4.41 -15.18
C LEU A 463 38.19 3.31 -14.42
N VAL A 464 39.39 2.99 -14.89
CA VAL A 464 40.23 1.91 -14.38
C VAL A 464 41.58 2.47 -13.98
N GLU A 465 42.09 2.07 -12.82
CA GLU A 465 43.43 2.44 -12.39
C GLU A 465 44.49 1.80 -13.32
N GLU A 466 45.53 2.56 -13.67
CA GLU A 466 46.46 2.19 -14.75
C GLU A 466 47.45 1.07 -14.39
N GLN A 467 47.35 0.48 -13.20
CA GLN A 467 48.30 -0.50 -12.67
C GLN A 467 48.28 -1.88 -13.39
N HIS A 468 47.26 -2.19 -14.20
CA HIS A 468 47.06 -3.51 -14.80
C HIS A 468 47.20 -3.51 -16.33
N ALA A 469 47.52 -4.66 -16.93
CA ALA A 469 47.63 -4.78 -18.38
C ALA A 469 46.26 -4.61 -19.08
N LEU A 470 46.24 -4.04 -20.29
CA LEU A 470 44.99 -3.75 -21.02
C LEU A 470 44.12 -5.01 -21.26
N ASN A 471 44.75 -6.17 -21.46
CA ASN A 471 44.04 -7.44 -21.64
C ASN A 471 43.30 -7.88 -20.35
N GLU A 472 43.92 -7.69 -19.19
CA GLU A 472 43.33 -8.03 -17.89
C GLU A 472 42.17 -7.08 -17.57
N GLN A 473 42.37 -5.78 -17.80
CA GLN A 473 41.31 -4.78 -17.68
C GLN A 473 40.13 -5.12 -18.61
N ALA A 474 40.38 -5.44 -19.88
CA ALA A 474 39.33 -5.82 -20.82
C ALA A 474 38.58 -7.10 -20.38
N ALA A 475 39.28 -8.11 -19.87
CA ALA A 475 38.66 -9.33 -19.37
C ALA A 475 37.70 -9.05 -18.21
N GLU A 476 38.12 -8.22 -17.26
CA GLU A 476 37.30 -7.82 -16.11
C GLU A 476 36.07 -6.98 -16.52
N LEU A 477 36.25 -6.06 -17.48
CA LEU A 477 35.13 -5.27 -18.02
C LEU A 477 34.08 -6.16 -18.71
N LEU A 478 34.51 -7.17 -19.46
CA LEU A 478 33.61 -8.14 -20.07
C LEU A 478 32.93 -9.03 -19.03
N HIS A 479 33.60 -9.32 -17.92
CA HIS A 479 33.01 -10.02 -16.78
C HIS A 479 31.92 -9.18 -16.11
N GLN A 480 32.18 -7.89 -15.83
CA GLN A 480 31.18 -6.95 -15.32
C GLN A 480 29.97 -6.82 -16.25
N LEU A 481 30.18 -6.77 -17.58
CA LEU A 481 29.08 -6.74 -18.56
C LEU A 481 28.19 -7.97 -18.49
N LYS A 482 28.75 -9.15 -18.21
CA LYS A 482 27.98 -10.38 -18.01
C LYS A 482 27.16 -10.33 -16.72
N GLN A 483 27.57 -9.52 -15.74
CA GLN A 483 26.92 -9.35 -14.43
C GLN A 483 26.06 -8.09 -14.32
N ASP A 484 25.86 -7.34 -15.40
CA ASP A 484 25.13 -6.06 -15.43
C ASP A 484 23.69 -6.18 -14.90
N GLU A 485 23.07 -7.37 -14.99
CA GLU A 485 21.72 -7.65 -14.46
C GLU A 485 21.72 -8.17 -13.02
N LEU A 486 22.87 -8.52 -12.43
CA LEU A 486 22.94 -9.25 -11.16
C LEU A 486 22.27 -8.46 -10.04
N ALA A 487 22.59 -7.17 -9.88
CA ALA A 487 22.04 -6.34 -8.82
C ALA A 487 20.50 -6.19 -8.93
N ASP A 488 19.99 -5.96 -10.14
CA ASP A 488 18.55 -5.85 -10.41
C ASP A 488 17.83 -7.19 -10.16
N LEU A 489 18.45 -8.30 -10.56
CA LEU A 489 17.94 -9.65 -10.33
C LEU A 489 17.98 -10.02 -8.84
N THR A 490 19.02 -9.63 -8.10
CA THR A 490 19.11 -9.83 -6.65
C THR A 490 18.04 -9.00 -5.93
N ALA A 491 17.83 -7.74 -6.31
CA ALA A 491 16.76 -6.92 -5.75
C ALA A 491 15.38 -7.55 -6.01
N ARG A 492 15.12 -7.98 -7.25
CA ARG A 492 13.88 -8.68 -7.62
C ARG A 492 13.72 -9.99 -6.84
N GLY A 493 14.78 -10.80 -6.76
CA GLY A 493 14.80 -12.07 -6.04
C GLY A 493 14.52 -11.86 -4.56
N SER A 494 15.07 -10.81 -3.94
CA SER A 494 14.79 -10.43 -2.56
C SER A 494 13.33 -10.05 -2.36
N THR A 495 12.72 -9.28 -3.28
CA THR A 495 11.28 -8.97 -3.23
C THR A 495 10.46 -10.24 -3.34
N ARG A 496 10.77 -11.12 -4.30
CA ARG A 496 10.05 -12.39 -4.48
C ARG A 496 10.18 -13.33 -3.29
N LEU A 497 11.37 -13.44 -2.70
CA LEU A 497 11.58 -14.23 -1.49
C LEU A 497 10.76 -13.70 -0.31
N LEU A 498 10.58 -12.38 -0.22
CA LEU A 498 9.71 -11.78 0.79
C LEU A 498 8.24 -12.09 0.53
N ASP A 499 7.80 -12.09 -0.74
CA ASP A 499 6.45 -12.51 -1.14
C ASP A 499 6.19 -13.99 -0.77
N LEU A 500 7.19 -14.86 -0.90
CA LEU A 500 7.10 -16.31 -0.64
C LEU A 500 7.25 -16.65 0.85
N HIS A 501 8.17 -15.97 1.53
CA HIS A 501 8.52 -16.15 2.94
C HIS A 501 8.56 -14.77 3.64
N PRO A 502 7.40 -14.24 4.08
CA PRO A 502 7.29 -12.92 4.70
C PRO A 502 8.15 -12.73 5.96
N HIS A 503 8.49 -13.84 6.62
CA HIS A 503 9.29 -13.86 7.85
C HIS A 503 10.80 -13.99 7.60
N LEU A 504 11.25 -14.05 6.33
CA LEU A 504 12.67 -14.24 6.00
C LEU A 504 13.47 -12.95 6.29
N HIS A 505 14.41 -13.06 7.22
CA HIS A 505 15.30 -11.98 7.63
C HIS A 505 16.14 -11.43 6.47
N ALA A 506 16.51 -10.15 6.56
CA ALA A 506 17.14 -9.41 5.45
C ALA A 506 18.45 -10.02 4.95
N GLU A 507 19.30 -10.52 5.85
CA GLU A 507 20.61 -11.08 5.54
C GLU A 507 20.53 -12.43 4.78
N PRO A 508 19.89 -13.49 5.31
CA PRO A 508 19.72 -14.73 4.55
C PRO A 508 18.91 -14.53 3.26
N ARG A 509 17.92 -13.61 3.28
CA ARG A 509 17.19 -13.21 2.08
C ARG A 509 18.12 -12.63 1.02
N HIS A 510 19.08 -11.79 1.40
CA HIS A 510 20.04 -11.20 0.47
C HIS A 510 20.98 -12.27 -0.11
N TYR A 511 21.51 -13.17 0.71
CA TYR A 511 22.37 -14.28 0.25
C TYR A 511 21.65 -15.21 -0.72
N LEU A 512 20.43 -15.63 -0.38
CA LEU A 512 19.61 -16.47 -1.25
C LEU A 512 19.25 -15.74 -2.54
N ALA A 513 18.79 -14.48 -2.45
CA ALA A 513 18.48 -13.67 -3.62
C ALA A 513 19.69 -13.50 -4.55
N ALA A 514 20.88 -13.26 -4.00
CA ALA A 514 22.12 -13.16 -4.75
C ALA A 514 22.47 -14.49 -5.42
N GLY A 515 22.37 -15.60 -4.71
CA GLY A 515 22.64 -16.92 -5.25
C GLY A 515 21.66 -17.35 -6.34
N PHE A 516 20.36 -17.15 -6.16
CA PHE A 516 19.35 -17.44 -7.19
C PHE A 516 19.51 -16.53 -8.41
N ALA A 517 19.82 -15.23 -8.20
CA ALA A 517 20.10 -14.30 -9.29
C ALA A 517 21.35 -14.72 -10.08
N ALA A 518 22.44 -15.08 -9.40
CA ALA A 518 23.65 -15.59 -10.03
C ALA A 518 23.39 -16.89 -10.79
N SER A 519 22.58 -17.80 -10.23
CA SER A 519 22.19 -19.06 -10.86
C SER A 519 21.35 -18.82 -12.12
N ALA A 520 20.37 -17.94 -12.06
CA ALA A 520 19.54 -17.55 -13.21
C ALA A 520 20.38 -16.93 -14.32
N LEU A 521 21.34 -16.07 -13.97
CA LEU A 521 22.24 -15.41 -14.90
C LEU A 521 23.20 -16.40 -15.58
N ARG A 522 23.83 -17.29 -14.81
CA ARG A 522 24.67 -18.38 -15.33
C ARG A 522 23.87 -19.29 -16.27
N LEU A 523 22.68 -19.69 -15.84
CA LEU A 523 21.80 -20.53 -16.64
C LEU A 523 21.33 -19.83 -17.92
N ALA A 524 21.07 -18.52 -17.90
CA ALA A 524 20.73 -17.76 -19.11
C ALA A 524 21.91 -17.62 -20.10
N GLN A 525 23.14 -17.68 -19.59
CA GLN A 525 24.36 -17.55 -20.38
C GLN A 525 24.90 -18.88 -20.91
N ALA A 526 24.56 -20.00 -20.27
CA ALA A 526 25.02 -21.33 -20.64
C ALA A 526 24.49 -21.75 -22.04
N PRO A 527 25.38 -22.12 -22.98
CA PRO A 527 24.99 -22.49 -24.35
C PRO A 527 24.60 -23.97 -24.50
N ASP A 528 24.91 -24.81 -23.51
CA ASP A 528 24.81 -26.26 -23.61
C ASP A 528 23.34 -26.77 -23.61
N ASP A 529 23.13 -27.97 -24.15
CA ASP A 529 21.81 -28.59 -24.29
C ASP A 529 21.08 -28.77 -22.94
N TRP A 530 21.82 -29.12 -21.89
CA TRP A 530 21.26 -29.26 -20.54
C TRP A 530 20.65 -27.94 -20.05
N ALA A 531 21.30 -26.81 -20.34
CA ALA A 531 20.82 -25.48 -19.92
C ALA A 531 19.58 -25.07 -20.70
N PHE A 532 19.48 -25.46 -21.98
CA PHE A 532 18.27 -25.27 -22.76
C PHE A 532 17.08 -26.02 -22.16
N GLN A 533 17.26 -27.30 -21.83
CA GLN A 533 16.23 -28.13 -21.20
C GLN A 533 15.82 -27.59 -19.83
N ALA A 534 16.79 -27.23 -18.97
CA ALA A 534 16.52 -26.68 -17.65
C ALA A 534 15.73 -25.36 -17.70
N ARG A 535 16.08 -24.45 -18.62
CA ARG A 535 15.30 -23.21 -18.84
C ARG A 535 13.87 -23.52 -19.27
N ALA A 536 13.67 -24.42 -20.23
CA ALA A 536 12.34 -24.78 -20.70
C ALA A 536 11.44 -25.33 -19.57
N GLN A 537 12.00 -26.19 -18.71
CA GLN A 537 11.29 -26.75 -17.57
C GLN A 537 10.95 -25.69 -16.51
N LEU A 538 11.90 -24.82 -16.14
CA LEU A 538 11.67 -23.72 -15.18
C LEU A 538 10.60 -22.74 -15.68
N LEU A 539 10.65 -22.40 -16.97
CA LEU A 539 9.67 -21.51 -17.59
C LEU A 539 8.28 -22.14 -17.66
N GLY A 540 8.19 -23.48 -17.77
CA GLY A 540 6.93 -24.23 -17.70
C GLY A 540 6.23 -24.17 -16.34
N LEU A 541 6.93 -23.77 -15.27
CA LEU A 541 6.36 -23.60 -13.93
C LEU A 541 5.61 -22.27 -13.77
N LEU A 542 5.77 -21.34 -14.73
CA LEU A 542 5.19 -20.01 -14.64
C LEU A 542 3.77 -19.96 -15.23
N PRO A 543 2.83 -19.21 -14.62
CA PRO A 543 1.42 -19.18 -15.04
C PRO A 543 1.16 -18.43 -16.35
N LYS A 544 2.15 -17.66 -16.85
CA LYS A 544 2.06 -16.89 -18.10
C LYS A 544 3.06 -17.42 -19.09
N LYS A 545 2.71 -17.45 -20.40
CA LYS A 545 3.61 -17.83 -21.50
C LYS A 545 4.87 -16.93 -21.48
N PRO A 546 6.02 -17.45 -21.01
CA PRO A 546 7.19 -16.61 -20.75
C PRO A 546 7.99 -16.34 -22.02
N ARG A 547 8.81 -15.29 -22.00
CA ARG A 547 9.66 -14.88 -23.13
C ARG A 547 11.09 -15.40 -23.04
N GLY A 548 11.42 -16.16 -22.00
CA GLY A 548 12.75 -16.74 -21.75
C GLY A 548 13.78 -15.72 -21.25
N GLN A 549 13.33 -14.66 -20.58
CA GLN A 549 14.21 -13.64 -20.01
C GLN A 549 14.85 -14.11 -18.70
N THR A 550 16.03 -13.60 -18.35
CA THR A 550 16.76 -13.96 -17.12
C THR A 550 15.90 -13.82 -15.85
N ARG A 551 15.05 -12.78 -15.80
CA ARG A 551 14.11 -12.55 -14.70
C ARG A 551 13.01 -13.63 -14.58
N GLU A 552 12.60 -14.24 -15.68
CA GLU A 552 11.60 -15.31 -15.68
C GLU A 552 12.26 -16.63 -15.27
N ILE A 553 13.52 -16.85 -15.67
CA ILE A 553 14.32 -17.98 -15.18
C ILE A 553 14.50 -17.88 -13.65
N LEU A 554 14.80 -16.68 -13.13
CA LEU A 554 14.86 -16.41 -11.69
C LEU A 554 13.53 -16.73 -10.99
N ASP A 555 12.41 -16.22 -11.52
CA ASP A 555 11.08 -16.50 -10.96
C ASP A 555 10.82 -18.03 -10.96
N GLY A 556 11.18 -18.75 -12.03
CA GLY A 556 11.05 -20.21 -12.12
C GLY A 556 11.92 -20.97 -11.12
N LEU A 557 13.16 -20.52 -10.85
CA LEU A 557 14.02 -21.12 -9.83
C LEU A 557 13.43 -20.99 -8.42
N LEU A 558 12.87 -19.82 -8.10
CA LEU A 558 12.21 -19.58 -6.81
C LEU A 558 10.92 -20.41 -6.67
N HIS A 559 10.16 -20.59 -7.74
CA HIS A 559 8.98 -21.47 -7.74
C HIS A 559 9.37 -22.94 -7.58
N LEU A 560 10.43 -23.39 -8.28
CA LEU A 560 10.97 -24.74 -8.10
C LEU A 560 11.34 -24.98 -6.64
N ALA A 561 12.10 -24.07 -6.03
CA ALA A 561 12.52 -24.21 -4.65
C ALA A 561 11.33 -24.25 -3.66
N ALA A 562 10.33 -23.38 -3.85
CA ALA A 562 9.11 -23.38 -3.02
C ALA A 562 8.27 -24.66 -3.19
N VAL A 563 8.15 -25.19 -4.41
CA VAL A 563 7.42 -26.45 -4.67
C VAL A 563 8.18 -27.65 -4.08
N MET A 564 9.51 -27.64 -4.14
CA MET A 564 10.35 -28.70 -3.58
C MET A 564 10.24 -28.78 -2.05
N ASP A 565 10.16 -27.65 -1.36
CA ASP A 565 9.94 -27.59 0.10
C ASP A 565 8.62 -28.28 0.51
N ASN A 566 7.55 -28.04 -0.26
CA ASN A 566 6.24 -28.68 -0.05
C ASN A 566 6.25 -30.21 -0.29
N PHE A 567 7.17 -30.75 -1.09
CA PHE A 567 7.29 -32.20 -1.30
C PHE A 567 8.07 -32.95 -0.22
N GLU A 568 8.84 -32.23 0.60
CA GLU A 568 9.60 -32.80 1.72
C GLU A 568 8.80 -32.79 3.03
N HIS A 569 7.77 -31.94 3.12
CA HIS A 569 6.87 -31.81 4.26
C HIS A 569 5.50 -32.53 4.11
N ALA A 570 5.23 -33.14 2.94
CA ALA A 570 4.02 -33.90 2.63
C ALA A 570 4.35 -35.39 2.45
#